data_AF-A0A225DLY4-F1
#
_entry.id   AF-A0A225DLY4-F1
#
_cell.length_a   1.000
_cell.length_b   1.000
_cell.length_c   1.000
_cell.angle_alpha   90.00
_cell.angle_beta   90.00
_cell.angle_gamma   90.00
#
_symmetry.space_group_name_H-M   'P 1'
#
loop_
_entity.id
_entity.type
_entity.pdbx_description
1 polymer ?
#
loop_
_entity_poly.entity_id
_entity_poly.type
_entity_poly.pdbx_seq_one_letter_code
_entity_poly.pdbx_strand_id
1 'polypeptide(L)'
;MNLPAMAIIASTLLTAQADPKKQAEATAKKIKELQNARIDALTELVDHAAGAFKASRGSYEEVLEAQVLLLKAKLDAAEKDAERIEIYERTVSVLKASEETAKARLQSGRGTAAAVIKIKARRLEVEVLLEQAKAKRAKEKK
;
A
#
# COMPACT_ATOMS: atom_id res chain seq x y z
N MET A 1 57.95 53.02 7.83
CA MET A 1 56.70 53.64 8.33
C MET A 1 55.53 53.03 7.58
N ASN A 2 54.57 52.49 8.34
CA ASN A 2 53.15 52.22 8.07
C ASN A 2 52.69 51.35 6.88
N LEU A 3 52.19 50.15 7.24
CA LEU A 3 51.03 49.44 6.65
C LEU A 3 49.74 50.27 6.84
N PRO A 4 48.69 50.11 6.01
CA PRO A 4 47.65 49.05 6.18
C PRO A 4 47.03 48.58 4.84
N ALA A 5 46.06 47.67 4.68
CA ALA A 5 45.54 46.47 5.35
C ALA A 5 44.37 45.93 4.50
N MET A 6 44.02 44.64 4.64
CA MET A 6 42.66 44.04 4.47
C MET A 6 42.06 43.96 3.04
N ALA A 7 41.26 42.95 2.64
CA ALA A 7 40.56 41.88 3.36
C ALA A 7 40.37 40.67 2.41
N ILE A 8 40.66 39.47 2.91
CA ILE A 8 40.12 38.22 2.36
C ILE A 8 38.75 38.03 3.02
N ILE A 9 37.68 38.26 2.28
CA ILE A 9 36.33 37.92 2.74
C ILE A 9 36.18 36.40 2.61
N ALA A 10 36.52 35.69 3.68
CA ALA A 10 36.08 34.33 3.90
C ALA A 10 34.57 34.35 4.16
N SER A 11 33.77 34.10 3.11
CA SER A 11 32.35 33.83 3.27
C SER A 11 32.19 32.47 3.96
N THR A 12 32.07 32.50 5.28
CA THR A 12 31.58 31.38 6.06
C THR A 12 30.12 31.11 5.68
N LEU A 13 29.93 30.05 4.88
CA LEU A 13 28.62 29.48 4.62
C LEU A 13 28.06 28.98 5.95
N LEU A 14 27.12 29.73 6.52
CA LEU A 14 26.36 29.36 7.70
C LEU A 14 25.45 28.17 7.34
N THR A 15 25.97 26.95 7.52
CA THR A 15 25.11 25.76 7.52
C THR A 15 24.25 25.83 8.78
N ALA A 16 22.98 26.20 8.60
CA ALA A 16 21.95 25.93 9.59
C ALA A 16 21.92 24.41 9.80
N GLN A 17 22.58 23.94 10.87
CA GLN A 17 22.45 22.56 11.31
C GLN A 17 21.02 22.40 11.82
N ALA A 18 20.12 21.94 10.95
CA ALA A 18 18.82 21.48 11.37
C ALA A 18 19.03 20.36 12.39
N ASP A 19 18.43 20.48 13.57
CA ASP A 19 18.47 19.44 14.61
C ASP A 19 18.13 18.08 13.98
N PRO A 20 19.03 17.08 14.03
CA PRO A 20 18.82 15.79 13.38
C PRO A 20 17.51 15.12 13.80
N LYS A 21 17.09 15.33 15.05
CA LYS A 21 15.82 14.84 15.59
C LYS A 21 14.61 15.51 14.93
N LYS A 22 14.65 16.83 14.74
CA LYS A 22 13.59 17.60 14.08
C LYS A 22 13.46 17.24 12.60
N GLN A 23 14.60 16.96 11.94
CA GLN A 23 14.63 16.48 10.56
C GLN A 23 14.06 15.06 10.42
N ALA A 24 14.35 14.16 11.36
CA ALA A 24 13.81 12.80 11.37
C ALA A 24 12.28 12.80 11.57
N GLU A 25 11.77 13.62 12.51
CA GLU A 25 10.33 13.78 12.74
C GLU A 25 9.60 14.36 11.52
N ALA A 26 10.16 15.39 10.89
CA ALA A 26 9.62 15.95 9.65
C ALA A 26 9.58 14.92 8.50
N THR A 27 10.64 14.11 8.38
CA THR A 27 10.71 13.04 7.37
C THR A 27 9.66 11.96 7.62
N ALA A 28 9.51 11.51 8.87
CA ALA A 28 8.50 10.52 9.25
C ALA A 28 7.07 11.01 8.95
N LYS A 29 6.78 12.29 9.27
CA LYS A 29 5.50 12.92 8.91
C LYS A 29 5.27 12.92 7.40
N LYS A 30 6.29 13.30 6.63
CA LYS A 30 6.18 13.34 5.16
C LYS A 30 5.94 11.96 4.55
N ILE A 31 6.59 10.91 5.08
CA ILE A 31 6.36 9.53 4.66
C ILE A 31 4.89 9.13 4.89
N LYS A 32 4.32 9.42 6.07
CA LYS A 32 2.91 9.12 6.35
C LYS A 32 1.96 9.86 5.41
N GLU A 33 2.22 11.13 5.13
CA GLU A 33 1.44 11.90 4.16
C GLU A 33 1.47 11.26 2.76
N LEU A 34 2.64 10.82 2.30
CA LEU A 34 2.80 10.16 1.00
C LEU A 34 2.13 8.78 0.98
N GLN A 35 2.18 8.02 2.07
CA GLN A 35 1.48 6.74 2.19
C GLN A 35 -0.04 6.92 2.10
N ASN A 36 -0.59 7.92 2.79
CA ASN A 36 -2.02 8.25 2.72
C ASN A 36 -2.41 8.66 1.30
N ALA A 37 -1.67 9.58 0.66
CA ALA A 37 -1.93 9.99 -0.72
C ALA A 37 -1.87 8.82 -1.70
N ARG A 38 -0.94 7.87 -1.50
CA ARG A 38 -0.87 6.63 -2.30
C ARG A 38 -2.09 5.74 -2.09
N ILE A 39 -2.57 5.61 -0.85
CA ILE A 39 -3.79 4.84 -0.53
C ILE A 39 -5.00 5.48 -1.18
N ASP A 40 -5.12 6.81 -1.15
CA ASP A 40 -6.23 7.54 -1.76
C ASP A 40 -6.26 7.33 -3.28
N ALA A 41 -5.13 7.55 -3.96
CA ALA A 41 -5.01 7.34 -5.40
C ALA A 41 -5.30 5.88 -5.82
N LEU A 42 -4.86 4.90 -5.03
CA LEU A 42 -5.15 3.49 -5.30
C LEU A 42 -6.59 3.10 -4.97
N THR A 43 -7.25 3.83 -4.07
CA THR A 43 -8.69 3.67 -3.81
C THR A 43 -9.49 4.16 -5.01
N GLU A 44 -9.16 5.35 -5.53
CA GLU A 44 -9.75 5.86 -6.78
C GLU A 44 -9.53 4.90 -7.95
N LEU A 45 -8.32 4.32 -8.09
CA LEU A 45 -8.04 3.34 -9.12
C LEU A 45 -8.94 2.10 -9.02
N VAL A 46 -9.17 1.58 -7.81
CA VAL A 46 -10.10 0.46 -7.58
C VAL A 46 -11.51 0.82 -8.01
N ASP A 47 -11.98 2.01 -7.65
CA ASP A 47 -13.33 2.48 -8.00
C ASP A 47 -13.49 2.66 -9.51
N HIS A 48 -12.49 3.25 -10.18
CA HIS A 48 -12.46 3.39 -11.63
C HIS A 48 -12.43 2.04 -12.35
N ALA A 49 -11.56 1.13 -11.94
CA ALA A 49 -11.48 -0.21 -12.54
C ALA A 49 -12.79 -0.98 -12.33
N ALA A 50 -13.37 -0.94 -11.13
CA ALA A 50 -14.64 -1.58 -10.83
C ALA A 50 -15.79 -0.98 -11.66
N GLY A 51 -15.81 0.34 -11.82
CA GLY A 51 -16.78 1.06 -12.66
C GLY A 51 -16.65 0.68 -14.14
N ALA A 52 -15.42 0.65 -14.68
CA ALA A 52 -15.16 0.25 -16.05
C ALA A 52 -15.58 -1.20 -16.31
N PHE A 53 -15.25 -2.12 -15.39
CA PHE A 53 -15.67 -3.51 -15.45
C PHE A 53 -17.19 -3.68 -15.44
N LYS A 54 -17.91 -2.99 -14.54
CA LYS A 54 -19.38 -3.00 -14.49
C LYS A 54 -20.00 -2.49 -15.80
N ALA A 55 -19.37 -1.50 -16.44
CA ALA A 55 -19.78 -0.97 -17.72
C ALA A 55 -19.32 -1.79 -18.93
N SER A 56 -18.70 -2.97 -18.73
CA SER A 56 -18.10 -3.81 -19.79
C SER A 56 -17.02 -3.09 -20.63
N ARG A 57 -16.37 -2.07 -20.05
CA ARG A 57 -15.26 -1.30 -20.67
C ARG A 57 -13.89 -1.63 -20.07
N GLY A 58 -13.83 -2.66 -19.23
CA GLY A 58 -12.62 -3.12 -18.58
C GLY A 58 -12.73 -4.61 -18.21
N SER A 59 -11.62 -5.15 -17.75
CA SER A 59 -11.45 -6.55 -17.36
C SER A 59 -11.60 -6.73 -15.85
N TYR A 60 -11.88 -7.97 -15.43
CA TYR A 60 -11.90 -8.28 -14.00
C TYR A 60 -10.48 -8.25 -13.41
N GLU A 61 -9.50 -8.59 -14.25
CA GLU A 61 -8.09 -8.62 -13.93
C GLU A 61 -7.56 -7.24 -13.51
N GLU A 62 -8.00 -6.16 -14.16
CA GLU A 62 -7.67 -4.78 -13.77
C GLU A 62 -8.22 -4.42 -12.37
N VAL A 63 -9.45 -4.87 -12.06
CA VAL A 63 -10.03 -4.69 -10.72
C VAL A 63 -9.18 -5.40 -9.67
N LEU A 64 -8.81 -6.66 -9.94
CA LEU A 64 -8.01 -7.45 -9.03
C LEU A 64 -6.62 -6.85 -8.82
N GLU A 65 -5.97 -6.38 -9.88
CA GLU A 65 -4.66 -5.74 -9.81
C GLU A 65 -4.69 -4.46 -8.96
N ALA A 66 -5.69 -3.58 -9.20
CA ALA A 66 -5.89 -2.37 -8.41
C ALA A 66 -6.09 -2.68 -6.91
N GLN A 67 -6.90 -3.69 -6.60
CA GLN A 67 -7.13 -4.13 -5.22
C GLN A 67 -5.85 -4.65 -4.56
N VAL A 68 -5.01 -5.37 -5.31
CA VAL A 68 -3.72 -5.86 -4.81
C VAL A 68 -2.75 -4.72 -4.52
N LEU A 69 -2.70 -3.71 -5.37
CA LEU A 69 -1.87 -2.52 -5.14
C LEU A 69 -2.34 -1.77 -3.89
N LEU A 70 -3.66 -1.55 -3.76
CA LEU A 70 -4.25 -0.89 -2.61
C LEU A 70 -3.96 -1.64 -1.30
N LEU A 71 -4.08 -2.97 -1.32
CA LEU A 71 -3.74 -3.83 -0.19
C LEU A 71 -2.29 -3.62 0.25
N LYS A 72 -1.34 -3.69 -0.68
CA LYS A 72 0.09 -3.51 -0.38
C LYS A 72 0.32 -2.14 0.26
N ALA A 73 -0.27 -1.08 -0.29
CA ALA A 73 -0.15 0.27 0.27
C ALA A 73 -0.69 0.38 1.70
N LYS A 74 -1.84 -0.25 1.99
CA LYS A 74 -2.40 -0.28 3.34
C LYS A 74 -1.51 -1.05 4.31
N LEU A 75 -0.93 -2.17 3.88
CA LEU A 75 0.03 -2.93 4.69
C LEU A 75 1.31 -2.14 4.96
N ASP A 76 1.86 -1.44 3.96
CA ASP A 76 3.04 -0.59 4.11
C ASP A 76 2.79 0.55 5.12
N ALA A 77 1.56 1.07 5.19
CA ALA A 77 1.17 2.17 6.08
C ALA A 77 0.75 1.72 7.49
N ALA A 78 0.31 0.47 7.68
CA ALA A 78 -0.09 -0.02 8.99
C ALA A 78 1.11 -0.04 9.95
N GLU A 79 0.90 0.34 11.20
CA GLU A 79 1.95 0.42 12.23
C GLU A 79 1.83 -0.73 13.24
N LYS A 80 0.61 -1.25 13.42
CA LYS A 80 0.31 -2.27 14.43
C LYS A 80 -0.07 -3.59 13.78
N ASP A 81 0.32 -4.69 14.44
CA ASP A 81 -0.08 -6.03 14.02
C ASP A 81 -1.62 -6.21 13.99
N ALA A 82 -2.35 -5.52 14.86
CA ALA A 82 -3.81 -5.52 14.85
C ALA A 82 -4.38 -4.91 13.55
N GLU A 83 -3.80 -3.81 13.06
CA GLU A 83 -4.21 -3.15 11.81
C GLU A 83 -3.91 -4.06 10.61
N ARG A 84 -2.75 -4.74 10.61
CA ARG A 84 -2.40 -5.71 9.57
C ARG A 84 -3.40 -6.86 9.49
N ILE A 85 -3.80 -7.41 10.64
CA ILE A 85 -4.81 -8.47 10.72
C ILE A 85 -6.14 -8.00 10.11
N GLU A 86 -6.62 -6.81 10.48
CA GLU A 86 -7.87 -6.26 9.94
C GLU A 86 -7.79 -6.07 8.41
N ILE A 87 -6.67 -5.54 7.91
CA ILE A 87 -6.42 -5.37 6.47
C ILE A 87 -6.47 -6.73 5.75
N TYR A 88 -5.82 -7.75 6.30
CA TYR A 88 -5.86 -9.10 5.72
C TYR A 88 -7.27 -9.70 5.75
N GLU A 89 -8.02 -9.59 6.84
CA GLU A 89 -9.39 -10.10 6.94
C GLU A 89 -10.32 -9.47 5.90
N ARG A 90 -10.25 -8.14 5.74
CA ARG A 90 -11.02 -7.43 4.72
C ARG A 90 -10.64 -7.88 3.31
N THR A 91 -9.36 -8.12 3.09
CA THR A 91 -8.85 -8.58 1.78
C THR A 91 -9.32 -9.99 1.46
N VAL A 92 -9.29 -10.91 2.42
CA VAL A 92 -9.83 -12.26 2.25
C VAL A 92 -11.30 -12.20 1.88
N SER A 93 -12.09 -11.34 2.53
CA SER A 93 -13.51 -11.15 2.19
C SER A 93 -13.70 -10.70 0.74
N VAL A 94 -12.95 -9.69 0.30
CA VAL A 94 -13.00 -9.20 -1.09
C VAL A 94 -12.58 -10.28 -2.08
N LEU A 95 -11.51 -11.02 -1.81
CA LEU A 95 -11.02 -12.08 -2.70
C LEU A 95 -11.96 -13.29 -2.76
N LYS A 96 -12.71 -13.59 -1.69
CA LYS A 96 -13.78 -14.60 -1.73
C LYS A 96 -14.92 -14.18 -2.66
N ALA A 97 -15.43 -12.96 -2.52
CA ALA A 97 -16.46 -12.42 -3.42
C ALA A 97 -15.99 -12.36 -4.88
N SER A 98 -14.70 -12.04 -5.05
CA SER A 98 -14.02 -12.05 -6.35
C SER A 98 -13.98 -13.43 -6.99
N GLU A 99 -13.62 -14.45 -6.19
CA GLU A 99 -13.52 -15.83 -6.65
C GLU A 99 -14.89 -16.34 -7.12
N GLU A 100 -15.96 -16.04 -6.37
CA GLU A 100 -17.32 -16.40 -6.74
C GLU A 100 -17.79 -15.69 -8.02
N THR A 101 -17.46 -14.41 -8.18
CA THR A 101 -17.75 -13.66 -9.42
C THR A 101 -17.05 -14.28 -10.62
N ALA A 102 -15.77 -14.66 -10.48
CA ALA A 102 -15.02 -15.28 -11.55
C ALA A 102 -15.55 -16.68 -11.90
N LYS A 103 -15.97 -17.47 -10.91
CA LYS A 103 -16.63 -18.77 -11.12
C LYS A 103 -17.93 -18.62 -11.90
N ALA A 104 -18.78 -17.68 -11.51
CA ALA A 104 -20.03 -17.39 -12.22
C ALA A 104 -19.78 -16.97 -13.68
N ARG A 105 -18.75 -16.15 -13.91
CA ARG A 105 -18.34 -15.76 -15.27
C ARG A 105 -17.86 -16.94 -16.10
N LEU A 106 -17.02 -17.81 -15.54
CA LEU A 106 -16.56 -19.03 -16.20
C LEU A 106 -17.75 -19.91 -16.59
N GLN A 107 -18.70 -20.14 -15.68
CA GLN A 107 -19.91 -20.93 -15.96
C GLN A 107 -20.78 -20.32 -17.07
N SER A 108 -20.81 -19.00 -17.19
CA SER A 108 -21.53 -18.28 -18.26
C SER A 108 -20.75 -18.15 -19.58
N GLY A 109 -19.53 -18.72 -19.69
CA GLY A 109 -18.67 -18.58 -20.86
C GLY A 109 -18.03 -17.18 -21.04
N ARG A 110 -18.07 -16.33 -20.01
CA ARG A 110 -17.57 -14.94 -20.02
C ARG A 110 -16.27 -14.76 -19.22
N GLY A 111 -15.64 -15.86 -18.85
CA GLY A 111 -14.43 -15.89 -18.03
C GLY A 111 -13.58 -17.12 -18.34
N THR A 112 -12.39 -17.15 -17.75
CA THR A 112 -11.42 -18.23 -17.97
C THR A 112 -11.17 -18.99 -16.67
N ALA A 113 -10.80 -20.27 -16.78
CA ALA A 113 -10.34 -21.05 -15.62
C ALA A 113 -9.09 -20.41 -14.99
N ALA A 114 -8.22 -19.83 -15.81
CA ALA A 114 -7.03 -19.11 -15.35
C ALA A 114 -7.39 -17.94 -14.40
N ALA A 115 -8.43 -17.16 -14.69
CA ALA A 115 -8.88 -16.08 -13.82
C ALA A 115 -9.32 -16.60 -12.45
N VAL A 116 -10.13 -17.68 -12.41
CA VAL A 116 -10.57 -18.32 -11.16
C VAL A 116 -9.38 -18.80 -10.34
N ILE A 117 -8.43 -19.49 -10.97
CA ILE A 117 -7.24 -20.02 -10.31
C ILE A 117 -6.36 -18.89 -9.76
N LYS A 118 -6.17 -17.81 -10.53
CA LYS A 118 -5.38 -16.64 -10.12
C LYS A 118 -5.95 -15.98 -8.87
N ILE A 119 -7.27 -15.76 -8.84
CA ILE A 119 -7.95 -15.17 -7.68
C ILE A 119 -7.87 -16.09 -6.47
N LYS A 120 -8.10 -17.40 -6.67
CA LYS A 120 -7.98 -18.40 -5.60
C LYS A 120 -6.57 -18.44 -5.02
N ALA A 121 -5.54 -18.45 -5.85
CA ALA A 121 -4.14 -18.41 -5.41
C ALA A 121 -3.86 -17.16 -4.57
N ARG A 122 -4.35 -16.00 -5.03
CA ARG A 122 -4.21 -14.75 -4.28
C ARG A 122 -4.93 -14.77 -2.94
N ARG A 123 -6.15 -15.32 -2.89
CA ARG A 123 -6.89 -15.50 -1.64
C ARG A 123 -6.10 -16.33 -0.65
N LEU A 124 -5.59 -17.48 -1.09
CA LEU A 124 -4.83 -18.40 -0.25
C LEU A 124 -3.54 -17.75 0.28
N GLU A 125 -2.82 -17.00 -0.56
CA GLU A 125 -1.65 -16.23 -0.13
C GLU A 125 -1.99 -15.28 1.03
N VAL A 126 -3.09 -14.53 0.91
CA VAL A 126 -3.54 -13.59 1.96
C VAL A 126 -4.03 -14.32 3.20
N GLU A 127 -4.72 -15.45 3.06
CA GLU A 127 -5.13 -16.29 4.20
C GLU A 127 -3.92 -16.82 4.97
N VAL A 128 -2.85 -17.25 4.28
CA VAL A 128 -1.59 -17.65 4.92
C VAL A 128 -0.98 -16.48 5.70
N LEU A 129 -0.91 -15.29 5.10
CA LEU A 129 -0.38 -14.10 5.76
C LEU A 129 -1.21 -13.68 6.99
N LEU A 130 -2.54 -13.82 6.91
CA LEU A 130 -3.45 -13.58 8.03
C LEU A 130 -3.15 -14.51 9.20
N GLU A 131 -3.04 -15.80 8.94
CA GLU A 131 -2.75 -16.80 9.99
C GLU A 131 -1.36 -16.59 10.59
N GLN A 132 -0.36 -16.22 9.78
CA GLN A 132 0.96 -15.84 10.27
C GLN A 132 0.90 -14.61 11.19
N ALA A 133 0.16 -13.56 10.80
CA ALA A 133 0.00 -12.36 11.61
C ALA A 133 -0.73 -12.65 12.94
N LYS A 134 -1.77 -13.50 12.92
CA LYS A 134 -2.48 -13.97 14.11
C LYS A 134 -1.56 -14.75 15.04
N ALA A 135 -0.78 -15.68 14.51
CA ALA A 135 0.18 -16.47 15.28
C ALA A 135 1.28 -15.60 15.90
N LYS A 136 1.80 -14.60 15.17
CA LYS A 136 2.78 -13.64 15.68
C LYS A 136 2.22 -12.85 16.87
N ARG A 137 1.04 -12.24 16.70
CA ARG A 137 0.36 -11.47 17.76
C ARG A 137 0.05 -12.32 19.00
N ALA A 138 -0.29 -13.60 18.83
CA ALA A 138 -0.54 -14.50 19.95
C ALA A 138 0.74 -14.83 20.74
N LYS A 139 1.90 -14.91 20.08
CA LYS A 139 3.20 -15.11 20.74
C LYS A 139 3.64 -13.87 21.52
N GLU A 140 3.42 -12.67 20.99
CA GLU A 140 3.77 -11.40 21.66
C GLU A 140 2.92 -11.10 22.91
N LYS A 141 1.77 -11.78 23.07
CA LYS A 141 0.89 -11.66 24.24
C LYS A 141 1.19 -12.67 25.36
N LYS A 142 2.07 -13.64 25.12
CA LYS A 142 2.51 -14.63 26.11
C LYS A 142 3.80 -14.16 26.77
#